data_AF-A0A813I6R0-F1
#
_entry.id   AF-A0A813I6R0-F1
#
_cell.length_a   1.000
_cell.length_b   1.000
_cell.length_c   1.000
_cell.angle_alpha   90.00
_cell.angle_beta   90.00
_cell.angle_gamma   90.00
#
_symmetry.space_group_name_H-M   'P 1'
#
loop_
_entity.id
_entity.type
_entity.pdbx_description
1 polymer ?
#
loop_
_entity_poly.entity_id
_entity_poly.type
_entity_poly.pdbx_seq_one_letter_code
_entity_poly.pdbx_strand_id
1 'polypeptide(L)'
;ALSFFTEPTDCTDVQQAVAPVDGVNVHGLFLQGAGWDVAKKKMCESEKAVLFKELPVVWMRVVIQDEFEALEKEPGRYICPLYKTTARRGTLSTTGHSTNFVGYYQLPSICEDQDHWVRRGVALLCMLDD
;
A
#
# COMPACT_ATOMS: atom_id res chain seq x y z
N ALA A 1 -3.80 22.35 -2.56
CA ALA A 1 -4.37 21.36 -1.61
C ALA A 1 -3.25 20.43 -1.15
N LEU A 2 -3.44 19.74 -0.02
CA LEU A 2 -2.50 18.75 0.49
C LEU A 2 -2.99 17.34 0.16
N SER A 3 -2.07 16.42 -0.10
CA SER A 3 -2.31 15.03 -0.45
C SER A 3 -1.34 14.11 0.29
N PHE A 4 -1.68 12.83 0.45
CA PHE A 4 -0.80 11.84 1.08
C PHE A 4 -0.09 11.01 0.03
N PHE A 5 1.23 10.86 0.18
CA PHE A 5 2.04 9.97 -0.64
C PHE A 5 2.75 8.96 0.24
N THR A 6 2.85 7.72 -0.21
CA THR A 6 3.41 6.61 0.58
C THR A 6 4.67 6.05 -0.06
N GLU A 7 5.70 5.80 0.75
CA GLU A 7 6.92 5.12 0.34
C GLU A 7 7.29 3.99 1.31
N PRO A 8 7.39 2.74 0.83
CA PRO A 8 7.94 1.65 1.63
C PRO A 8 9.39 1.92 2.03
N THR A 9 9.70 1.69 3.30
CA THR A 9 11.06 1.83 3.83
C THR A 9 11.81 0.49 3.80
N ASP A 10 13.06 0.51 4.28
CA ASP A 10 13.92 -0.68 4.39
C ASP A 10 13.71 -1.43 5.71
N CYS A 11 12.91 -0.86 6.61
CA CYS A 11 12.73 -1.37 7.95
C CYS A 11 11.46 -2.21 8.03
N THR A 12 11.57 -3.46 8.46
CA THR A 12 10.40 -4.31 8.77
C THR A 12 9.99 -4.22 10.24
N ASP A 13 10.93 -3.91 11.13
CA ASP A 13 10.66 -3.76 12.57
C ASP A 13 10.39 -2.29 12.92
N VAL A 14 9.15 -1.97 13.30
CA VAL A 14 8.78 -0.60 13.70
C VAL A 14 9.60 -0.09 14.87
N GLN A 15 10.08 -0.94 15.78
CA GLN A 15 10.89 -0.52 16.93
C GLN A 15 12.28 -0.01 16.52
N GLN A 16 12.73 -0.39 15.32
CA GLN A 16 13.99 0.05 14.72
C GLN A 16 13.79 1.17 13.70
N ALA A 17 12.53 1.52 13.39
CA ALA A 17 12.23 2.56 12.43
C ALA A 17 12.58 3.94 13.01
N VAL A 18 13.37 4.71 12.26
CA VAL A 18 13.65 6.10 12.61
C VAL A 18 12.39 6.92 12.36
N ALA A 19 12.02 7.74 13.36
CA ALA A 19 10.89 8.66 13.22
C ALA A 19 11.17 9.63 12.05
N PRO A 20 10.24 9.78 11.10
CA PRO A 20 10.45 10.67 9.98
C PRO A 20 10.39 12.13 10.46
N VAL A 21 11.08 13.02 9.75
CA VAL A 21 11.06 14.46 10.05
C VAL A 21 9.67 15.06 9.82
N ASP A 22 8.95 14.53 8.84
CA ASP A 22 7.56 14.87 8.52
C ASP A 22 6.77 13.63 8.13
N GLY A 23 5.45 13.66 8.35
CA GLY A 23 4.57 12.52 8.15
C GLY A 23 4.65 11.49 9.26
N VAL A 24 4.26 10.25 8.95
CA VAL A 24 4.16 9.15 9.91
C VAL A 24 4.66 7.83 9.32
N ASN A 25 5.20 6.98 10.18
CA ASN A 25 5.48 5.58 9.85
C ASN A 25 4.26 4.72 10.13
N VAL A 26 3.83 3.95 9.13
CA VAL A 26 2.72 3.00 9.21
C VAL A 26 3.29 1.59 9.09
N HIS A 27 2.83 0.66 9.93
CA HIS A 27 3.28 -0.73 9.91
C HIS A 27 2.10 -1.69 10.12
N GLY A 28 2.35 -2.99 9.98
CA GLY A 28 1.32 -4.02 10.11
C GLY A 28 0.34 -4.05 8.92
N LEU A 29 0.84 -3.74 7.72
CA LEU A 29 0.06 -3.80 6.49
C LEU A 29 0.36 -5.12 5.75
N PHE A 30 -0.68 -5.78 5.25
CA PHE A 30 -0.55 -7.04 4.53
C PHE A 30 -0.95 -6.88 3.06
N LEU A 31 -0.05 -7.25 2.16
CA LEU A 31 -0.27 -7.31 0.73
C LEU A 31 -0.90 -8.66 0.37
N GLN A 32 -2.09 -8.62 -0.23
CA GLN A 32 -2.82 -9.80 -0.70
C GLN A 32 -2.73 -9.90 -2.22
N GLY A 33 -2.41 -11.10 -2.73
CA GLY A 33 -2.36 -11.38 -4.18
C GLY A 33 -1.07 -10.95 -4.89
N ALA A 34 -0.07 -10.49 -4.13
CA ALA A 34 1.26 -10.17 -4.60
C ALA A 34 2.31 -10.42 -3.50
N GLY A 35 3.58 -10.46 -3.88
CA GLY A 35 4.73 -10.53 -2.99
C GLY A 35 5.42 -9.18 -2.86
N TRP A 36 6.41 -9.14 -1.97
CA TRP A 36 7.30 -8.00 -1.77
C TRP A 36 8.75 -8.46 -1.83
N ASP A 37 9.49 -7.95 -2.81
CA ASP A 37 10.93 -8.20 -2.95
C ASP A 37 11.68 -7.20 -2.08
N VAL A 38 12.18 -7.66 -0.93
CA VAL A 38 12.89 -6.83 0.05
C VAL A 38 14.16 -6.21 -0.54
N ALA A 39 14.88 -6.93 -1.39
CA ALA A 39 16.11 -6.44 -1.99
C ALA A 39 15.85 -5.34 -3.02
N LYS A 40 14.79 -5.49 -3.83
CA LYS A 40 14.39 -4.49 -4.83
C LYS A 40 13.47 -3.40 -4.29
N LYS A 41 12.91 -3.58 -3.09
CA LYS A 41 11.92 -2.72 -2.45
C LYS A 41 10.72 -2.47 -3.37
N LYS A 42 10.24 -3.55 -4.00
CA LYS A 42 9.19 -3.52 -5.02
C LYS A 42 8.24 -4.68 -4.83
N MET A 43 6.97 -4.43 -5.13
CA MET A 43 5.98 -5.48 -5.32
C MET A 43 6.44 -6.42 -6.43
N CYS A 44 6.26 -7.72 -6.19
CA CYS A 44 6.55 -8.78 -7.12
C CYS A 44 5.41 -9.81 -7.15
N GLU A 45 5.54 -10.82 -8.01
CA GLU A 45 4.63 -11.97 -7.97
C GLU A 45 4.70 -12.66 -6.60
N SER A 46 3.57 -13.23 -6.17
CA SER A 46 3.52 -13.96 -4.90
C SER A 46 4.29 -15.27 -4.97
N GLU A 47 4.85 -15.66 -3.84
CA GLU A 47 5.47 -16.98 -3.67
C GLU A 47 4.38 -18.08 -3.65
N LYS A 48 4.74 -19.31 -4.06
CA LYS A 48 3.79 -20.42 -4.12
C LYS A 48 3.20 -20.69 -2.73
N ALA A 49 1.87 -20.75 -2.66
CA ALA A 49 1.10 -20.98 -1.43
C ALA A 49 1.23 -19.88 -0.36
N VAL A 50 1.76 -18.70 -0.71
CA VAL A 50 1.75 -17.51 0.16
C VAL A 50 0.60 -16.60 -0.25
N LEU A 51 -0.42 -16.50 0.59
CA LEU A 51 -1.63 -15.70 0.32
C LEU A 51 -1.45 -14.22 0.67
N PHE A 52 -0.65 -13.95 1.70
CA PHE A 52 -0.42 -12.63 2.26
C PHE A 52 1.06 -12.42 2.51
N LYS A 53 1.55 -11.22 2.21
CA LYS A 53 2.92 -10.79 2.53
C LYS A 53 2.85 -9.54 3.38
N GLU A 54 3.51 -9.53 4.54
CA GLU A 54 3.65 -8.31 5.34
C GLU A 54 4.55 -7.31 4.60
N LEU A 55 4.12 -6.05 4.52
CA LEU A 55 4.94 -4.96 4.00
C LEU A 55 5.92 -4.46 5.07
N PRO A 56 7.07 -3.90 4.67
CA PRO A 56 7.89 -3.12 5.59
C PRO A 56 7.12 -1.90 6.10
N VAL A 57 7.70 -1.22 7.08
CA VAL A 57 7.23 0.10 7.54
C VAL A 57 7.12 1.01 6.31
N VAL A 58 5.95 1.63 6.16
CA VAL A 58 5.65 2.57 5.07
C VAL A 58 5.65 3.98 5.63
N TRP A 59 6.47 4.85 5.03
CA TRP A 59 6.45 6.27 5.32
C TRP A 59 5.29 6.93 4.57
N MET A 60 4.33 7.46 5.31
CA MET A 60 3.24 8.27 4.77
C MET A 60 3.55 9.74 5.02
N ARG A 61 3.79 10.49 3.95
CA ARG A 61 4.14 11.92 4.00
C ARG A 61 3.05 12.78 3.37
N VAL A 62 2.98 14.02 3.84
CA VAL A 62 2.08 15.02 3.27
C VAL A 62 2.82 15.76 2.17
N VAL A 63 2.22 15.83 0.99
CA VAL A 63 2.76 16.53 -0.18
C VAL A 63 1.76 17.56 -0.68
N ILE A 64 2.25 18.55 -1.41
CA ILE A 64 1.37 19.45 -2.16
C ILE A 64 0.81 18.72 -3.39
N GLN A 65 -0.36 19.15 -3.86
CA GLN A 65 -1.07 18.51 -4.97
C GLN A 65 -0.20 18.37 -6.24
N ASP A 66 0.52 19.42 -6.64
CA ASP A 66 1.36 19.41 -7.84
C ASP A 66 2.48 18.37 -7.75
N GLU A 67 3.05 18.18 -6.55
CA GLU A 67 4.06 17.16 -6.29
C GLU A 67 3.43 15.76 -6.33
N PHE A 68 2.25 15.58 -5.73
CA PHE A 68 1.52 14.32 -5.79
C PHE A 68 1.26 13.87 -7.23
N GLU A 69 0.77 14.78 -8.08
CA GLU A 69 0.48 14.48 -9.49
C GLU A 69 1.73 14.14 -10.31
N ALA A 70 2.89 14.70 -9.95
CA ALA A 70 4.15 14.34 -10.57
C ALA A 70 4.59 12.93 -10.17
N LEU A 71 4.51 12.61 -8.88
CA LEU A 71 4.89 11.30 -8.33
C LEU A 71 3.93 10.17 -8.77
N GLU A 72 2.64 10.45 -8.87
CA GLU A 72 1.63 9.47 -9.29
C GLU A 72 1.79 9.06 -10.76
N LYS A 73 2.36 9.96 -11.59
CA LYS A 73 2.67 9.68 -13.01
C LYS A 73 3.97 8.90 -13.21
N GLU A 74 4.76 8.66 -12.16
CA GLU A 74 5.96 7.83 -12.27
C GLU A 74 5.58 6.40 -12.65
N PRO A 75 6.18 5.83 -13.71
CA PRO A 75 5.91 4.44 -14.09
C PRO A 75 6.42 3.47 -13.03
N GLY A 76 5.86 2.26 -13.00
CA GLY A 76 6.32 1.24 -12.06
C GLY A 76 5.88 1.46 -10.61
N ARG A 77 4.78 2.19 -10.42
CA ARG A 77 4.06 2.26 -9.14
C ARG A 77 2.64 1.76 -9.33
N TYR A 78 2.14 1.03 -8.36
CA TYR A 78 0.76 0.59 -8.29
C TYR A 78 0.00 1.39 -7.23
N ILE A 79 -1.12 1.98 -7.63
CA ILE A 79 -2.05 2.66 -6.72
C ILE A 79 -2.90 1.58 -6.04
N CYS A 80 -2.36 1.03 -4.95
CA CYS A 80 -2.92 -0.11 -4.25
C CYS A 80 -4.03 0.32 -3.27
N PRO A 81 -5.26 -0.23 -3.37
CA PRO A 81 -6.31 0.06 -2.41
C PRO A 81 -6.03 -0.61 -1.06
N LEU A 82 -6.23 0.11 0.04
CA LEU A 82 -6.15 -0.39 1.40
C LEU A 82 -7.55 -0.63 1.98
N TYR A 83 -7.77 -1.83 2.51
CA TYR A 83 -8.99 -2.21 3.22
C TYR A 83 -8.70 -2.61 4.66
N LYS A 84 -9.71 -2.57 5.53
CA LYS A 84 -9.56 -3.00 6.93
C LYS A 84 -9.52 -4.53 7.08
N THR A 85 -10.29 -5.26 6.29
CA THR A 85 -10.50 -6.72 6.41
C THR A 85 -10.37 -7.44 5.07
N THR A 86 -10.04 -8.74 5.09
CA THR A 86 -9.78 -9.54 3.87
C THR A 86 -11.01 -9.72 3.00
N ALA A 87 -12.21 -9.70 3.60
CA ALA A 87 -13.47 -9.85 2.88
C ALA A 87 -13.72 -8.70 1.86
N ARG A 88 -13.03 -7.56 2.00
CA ARG A 88 -13.19 -6.33 1.18
C ARG A 88 -14.63 -5.86 1.00
N ARG A 89 -15.53 -6.36 1.85
CA ARG A 89 -16.94 -6.05 1.89
C ARG A 89 -17.15 -5.06 3.02
N GLY A 90 -17.84 -3.97 2.73
CA GLY A 90 -18.32 -3.04 3.74
C GLY A 90 -19.75 -2.64 3.39
N THR A 91 -20.55 -2.31 4.39
CA THR A 91 -21.80 -1.58 4.15
C THR A 91 -21.42 -0.17 3.68
N LEU A 92 -22.04 0.34 2.62
CA LEU A 92 -21.94 1.77 2.31
C LEU A 92 -22.57 2.53 3.47
N SER A 93 -21.84 3.48 4.06
CA SER A 93 -22.43 4.37 5.04
C SER A 93 -23.49 5.26 4.37
N THR A 94 -24.33 5.93 5.15
CA THR A 94 -25.31 6.92 4.68
C THR A 94 -24.68 8.04 3.85
N THR A 95 -23.35 8.24 3.95
CA THR A 95 -22.57 9.21 3.17
C THR A 95 -21.86 8.59 1.96
N GLY A 96 -22.14 7.34 1.58
CA GLY A 96 -21.55 6.67 0.42
C GLY A 96 -20.11 6.16 0.61
N HIS A 97 -19.47 6.42 1.75
CA HIS A 97 -18.15 5.88 2.05
C HIS A 97 -18.25 4.42 2.49
N SER A 98 -17.42 3.57 1.90
CA SER A 98 -17.31 2.18 2.32
C SER A 98 -16.81 2.12 3.75
N THR A 99 -17.50 1.36 4.59
CA THR A 99 -17.03 1.08 5.95
C THR A 99 -15.78 0.21 5.99
N ASN A 100 -15.25 -0.27 4.86
CA ASN A 100 -14.06 -1.14 4.81
C ASN A 100 -12.89 -0.53 4.02
N PHE A 101 -13.13 0.42 3.11
CA PHE A 101 -12.07 1.10 2.37
C PHE A 101 -11.41 2.18 3.24
N VAL A 102 -10.07 2.23 3.23
CA VAL A 102 -9.29 3.20 4.01
C VAL A 102 -8.70 4.28 3.12
N GLY A 103 -8.10 3.90 1.99
CA GLY A 103 -7.42 4.82 1.09
C GLY A 103 -6.54 4.10 0.07
N TYR A 104 -5.71 4.85 -0.64
CA TYR A 104 -4.75 4.33 -1.61
C TYR A 104 -3.32 4.48 -1.12
N TYR A 105 -2.48 3.51 -1.44
CA TYR A 105 -1.04 3.50 -1.19
C TYR A 105 -0.32 3.36 -2.53
N GLN A 106 0.68 4.20 -2.78
CA GLN A 106 1.56 4.12 -3.93
C GLN A 106 2.68 3.12 -3.62
N LEU A 107 2.63 1.95 -4.25
CA LEU A 107 3.62 0.89 -4.03
C LEU A 107 4.52 0.74 -5.26
N PRO A 108 5.86 0.84 -5.12
CA PRO A 108 6.78 0.48 -6.18
C PRO A 108 6.57 -0.95 -6.65
N SER A 109 6.71 -1.20 -7.94
CA SER A 109 6.39 -2.46 -8.60
C SER A 109 7.49 -2.87 -9.59
N ILE A 110 7.70 -4.20 -9.73
CA ILE A 110 8.55 -4.75 -10.80
C ILE A 110 7.88 -4.70 -12.18
N CYS A 111 6.54 -4.63 -12.22
CA CYS A 111 5.76 -4.43 -13.44
C CYS A 111 5.48 -2.93 -13.61
N GLU A 112 5.72 -2.39 -14.80
CA GLU A 112 5.46 -0.97 -15.08
C GLU A 112 3.97 -0.65 -15.22
N ASP A 113 3.19 -1.59 -15.74
CA ASP A 113 1.76 -1.43 -15.97
C ASP A 113 0.94 -1.77 -14.72
N GLN A 114 0.13 -0.81 -14.26
CA GLN A 114 -0.74 -0.98 -13.11
C GLN A 114 -1.87 -1.98 -13.38
N ASP A 115 -2.33 -2.11 -14.64
CA ASP A 115 -3.42 -3.01 -15.02
C ASP A 115 -3.11 -4.47 -14.64
N HIS A 116 -1.82 -4.83 -14.63
CA HIS A 116 -1.37 -6.16 -14.20
C HIS A 116 -1.86 -6.49 -12.78
N TRP A 117 -1.70 -5.55 -11.84
CA TRP A 117 -2.10 -5.73 -10.44
C TRP A 117 -3.60 -5.51 -10.22
N VAL A 118 -4.20 -4.60 -10.98
CA VAL A 118 -5.67 -4.39 -10.97
C VAL A 118 -6.39 -5.67 -11.35
N ARG A 119 -6.00 -6.32 -12.46
CA ARG A 119 -6.64 -7.56 -12.94
C ARG A 119 -6.44 -8.74 -11.99
N ARG A 120 -5.36 -8.72 -11.22
CA ARG A 120 -5.08 -9.71 -10.16
C ARG A 120 -5.80 -9.43 -8.85
N GLY A 121 -6.48 -8.29 -8.75
CA GLY A 121 -7.20 -7.90 -7.54
C GLY A 121 -6.27 -7.71 -6.34
N VAL A 122 -5.05 -7.21 -6.56
CA VAL A 122 -4.12 -6.94 -5.46
C VAL A 122 -4.66 -5.85 -4.55
N ALA A 123 -4.51 -6.01 -3.24
CA ALA A 123 -4.85 -4.96 -2.28
C ALA A 123 -3.99 -5.06 -1.02
N LEU A 124 -3.95 -3.95 -0.26
CA LEU A 124 -3.47 -3.94 1.11
C LEU A 124 -4.60 -4.16 2.09
N LEU A 125 -4.24 -4.75 3.22
CA LEU A 125 -5.13 -5.06 4.33
C LEU A 125 -4.51 -4.58 5.65
N CYS A 126 -5.32 -3.96 6.51
CA CYS A 126 -4.89 -3.62 7.88
C CYS A 126 -4.84 -4.84 8.80
N MET A 127 -5.67 -5.84 8.54
CA MET A 127 -5.81 -7.05 9.37
C MET A 127 -6.08 -8.26 8.48
N LEU A 128 -5.58 -9.42 8.92
CA LEU A 128 -5.94 -10.71 8.36
C LEU A 128 -7.11 -11.29 9.17
N ASP A 129 -7.92 -12.13 8.52
CA ASP A 129 -8.98 -12.89 9.22
C ASP A 129 -8.35 -14.18 9.77
N ASP A 130 -8.66 -14.52 11.03
CA ASP A 130 -8.23 -15.76 11.70
C ASP A 130 -8.94 -17.01 11.17
#